data_AF-A0A365TS93-F1
#
_entry.id   AF-A0A365TS93-F1
#
_cell.length_a   1.000
_cell.length_b   1.000
_cell.length_c   1.000
_cell.angle_alpha   90.00
_cell.angle_beta   90.00
_cell.angle_gamma   90.00
#
_symmetry.space_group_name_H-M   'P 1'
#
loop_
_entity.id
_entity.type
_entity.pdbx_description
1 polymer ?
#
loop_
_entity_poly.entity_id
_entity_poly.type
_entity_poly.pdbx_seq_one_letter_code
_entity_poly.pdbx_strand_id
1 'polypeptide(L)'
;MESIGLSDFLKSVGSAVHSLNTICVGLHGVETGQYQKPDDLTVSWETADSVASARKSRTFAVKAAFVFVEEEMLQYLKYVAKHPSVSTAVKSALGSDNSAAERIEELSKLVPAKEPYWEPLVCLMIHWRNRFVHLSSKAELKHHQKKILGECKEKIRKNHAAIDIEETLEHFKTNNVTLKDASTLISVAIRFARNIDENLYLAASNRESVKFHIEYMDLVDEYLNSVRTNGDETRDRRVRRFFKTRMPYVDEGLVSSLVESPIEFRVDNT
;
A
#
# COMPACT_ATOMS: atom_id res chain seq x y z
N MET A 1 -7.07 -3.06 15.27
CA MET A 1 -6.80 -1.62 15.04
C MET A 1 -5.71 -1.56 13.99
N GLU A 2 -5.87 -0.75 12.95
CA GLU A 2 -4.91 -0.64 11.85
C GLU A 2 -3.73 0.24 12.29
N SER A 3 -2.50 -0.11 11.87
CA SER A 3 -1.35 0.77 12.04
C SER A 3 -1.43 2.00 11.14
N ILE A 4 -0.65 3.04 11.45
CA ILE A 4 -0.62 4.23 10.61
C ILE A 4 -0.06 3.95 9.21
N GLY A 5 0.98 3.12 9.11
CA GLY A 5 1.53 2.73 7.81
C GLY A 5 0.50 1.98 6.95
N LEU A 6 -0.34 1.11 7.56
CA LEU A 6 -1.43 0.47 6.84
C LEU A 6 -2.51 1.50 6.45
N SER A 7 -2.85 2.44 7.34
CA SER A 7 -3.84 3.48 7.06
C SER A 7 -3.44 4.35 5.86
N ASP A 8 -2.18 4.79 5.82
CA ASP A 8 -1.62 5.58 4.71
C ASP A 8 -1.64 4.78 3.41
N PHE A 9 -1.17 3.53 3.44
CA PHE A 9 -1.23 2.63 2.28
C PHE A 9 -2.65 2.47 1.74
N LEU A 10 -3.64 2.17 2.61
CA LEU A 10 -5.03 2.00 2.20
C LEU A 10 -5.63 3.27 1.61
N LYS A 11 -5.31 4.44 2.19
CA LYS A 11 -5.78 5.74 1.69
C LYS A 11 -5.19 6.05 0.32
N SER A 12 -3.87 5.87 0.15
CA SER A 12 -3.18 6.08 -1.12
C SER A 12 -3.72 5.14 -2.20
N VAL A 13 -3.78 3.83 -1.93
CA VAL A 13 -4.30 2.84 -2.88
C VAL A 13 -5.77 3.10 -3.21
N GLY A 14 -6.59 3.44 -2.22
CA GLY A 14 -8.00 3.80 -2.44
C GLY A 14 -8.17 5.00 -3.37
N SER A 15 -7.36 6.04 -3.19
CA SER A 15 -7.33 7.21 -4.07
C SER A 15 -6.89 6.86 -5.50
N ALA A 16 -5.87 6.00 -5.65
CA ALA A 16 -5.39 5.55 -6.95
C ALA A 16 -6.45 4.71 -7.70
N VAL A 17 -7.12 3.80 -6.99
CA VAL A 17 -8.22 2.98 -7.56
C VAL A 17 -9.40 3.87 -7.94
N HIS A 18 -9.77 4.85 -7.11
CA HIS A 18 -10.82 5.80 -7.46
C HIS A 18 -10.47 6.59 -8.71
N SER A 19 -9.23 7.09 -8.81
CA SER A 19 -8.73 7.82 -9.97
C SER A 19 -8.75 6.95 -11.23
N LEU A 20 -8.30 5.70 -11.14
CA LEU A 20 -8.36 4.72 -12.24
C LEU A 20 -9.80 4.51 -12.71
N ASN A 21 -10.74 4.33 -11.78
CA ASN A 21 -12.15 4.12 -12.11
C ASN A 21 -12.74 5.36 -12.80
N THR A 22 -12.48 6.55 -12.28
CA THR A 22 -12.92 7.82 -12.89
C THR A 22 -12.36 7.98 -14.31
N ILE A 23 -11.07 7.69 -14.52
CA ILE A 23 -10.45 7.68 -15.85
C ILE A 23 -11.15 6.66 -16.76
N CYS A 24 -11.40 5.43 -16.30
CA CYS A 24 -12.09 4.41 -17.07
C CYS A 24 -13.50 4.82 -17.49
N VAL A 25 -14.24 5.51 -16.62
CA VAL A 25 -15.57 6.06 -16.92
C VAL A 25 -15.48 7.13 -18.02
N GLY A 26 -14.57 8.09 -17.89
CA GLY A 26 -14.35 9.11 -18.93
C GLY A 26 -13.93 8.50 -20.28
N LEU A 27 -13.01 7.53 -20.26
CA LEU A 27 -12.56 6.83 -21.46
C LEU A 27 -13.64 5.97 -22.10
N HIS A 28 -14.63 5.50 -21.33
CA HIS A 28 -15.79 4.82 -21.90
C HIS A 28 -16.65 5.78 -22.74
N GLY A 29 -16.81 7.03 -22.31
CA GLY A 29 -17.44 8.09 -23.11
C GLY A 29 -16.68 8.35 -24.42
N VAL A 30 -15.34 8.39 -24.36
CA VAL A 30 -14.50 8.49 -25.57
C VAL A 30 -14.70 7.29 -26.50
N GLU A 31 -14.64 6.06 -25.97
CA GLU A 31 -14.78 4.81 -26.75
C GLU A 31 -16.13 4.74 -27.46
N THR A 32 -17.20 5.23 -26.83
CA THR A 32 -18.57 5.21 -27.36
C THR A 32 -18.92 6.43 -28.23
N GLY A 33 -17.98 7.37 -28.41
CA GLY A 33 -18.21 8.62 -29.15
C GLY A 33 -19.07 9.64 -28.38
N GLN A 34 -19.41 9.37 -27.12
CA GLN A 34 -20.14 10.27 -26.24
C GLN A 34 -19.17 11.16 -25.47
N TYR A 35 -18.39 11.96 -26.19
CA TYR A 35 -17.45 12.90 -25.60
C TYR A 35 -17.57 14.28 -26.26
N GLN A 36 -17.34 15.32 -25.47
CA GLN A 36 -17.18 16.68 -25.96
C GLN A 36 -15.96 17.27 -25.24
N LYS A 37 -14.98 17.73 -26.02
CA LYS A 37 -13.84 18.45 -25.43
C LYS A 37 -14.37 19.80 -24.92
N PRO A 38 -14.16 20.14 -23.62
CA PRO A 38 -14.51 21.46 -23.13
C PRO A 38 -13.71 22.58 -23.82
N ASP A 39 -14.34 23.71 -24.08
CA ASP A 39 -13.69 24.86 -24.75
C ASP A 39 -12.59 25.49 -23.89
N ASP A 40 -12.70 25.39 -22.56
CA ASP A 40 -11.71 25.87 -21.59
C ASP A 40 -10.55 24.89 -21.38
N LEU A 41 -10.63 23.68 -21.95
CA LEU A 41 -9.54 22.71 -21.91
C LEU A 41 -8.46 23.08 -22.93
N THR A 42 -7.40 23.74 -22.45
CA THR A 42 -6.31 24.30 -23.27
C THR A 42 -5.43 23.27 -23.96
N VAL A 43 -5.54 21.98 -23.62
CA VAL A 43 -4.74 20.92 -24.27
C VAL A 43 -5.31 20.56 -25.64
N SER A 44 -4.45 20.55 -26.66
CA SER A 44 -4.82 20.03 -27.98
C SER A 44 -5.09 18.54 -27.90
N TRP A 45 -6.32 18.13 -28.23
CA TRP A 45 -6.69 16.72 -28.28
C TRP A 45 -7.76 16.52 -29.36
N GLU A 46 -7.38 15.72 -30.36
CA GLU A 46 -8.23 15.24 -31.44
C GLU A 46 -7.84 13.78 -31.69
N THR A 47 -8.80 12.97 -32.11
CA THR A 47 -8.52 11.57 -32.43
C THR A 47 -9.26 11.12 -33.68
N ALA A 48 -8.53 10.45 -34.58
CA ALA A 48 -9.11 9.81 -35.76
C ALA A 48 -9.77 8.46 -35.43
N ASP A 49 -9.40 7.84 -34.30
CA ASP A 49 -9.94 6.57 -33.82
C ASP A 49 -10.12 6.64 -32.30
N SER A 50 -11.35 7.00 -31.90
CA SER A 50 -11.73 7.16 -30.50
C SER A 50 -11.68 5.85 -29.72
N VAL A 51 -11.99 4.72 -30.37
CA VAL A 51 -11.95 3.38 -29.76
C VAL A 51 -10.51 2.99 -29.44
N ALA A 52 -9.61 3.08 -30.42
CA ALA A 52 -8.20 2.75 -30.22
C ALA A 52 -7.56 3.69 -29.17
N SER A 53 -7.89 4.98 -29.23
CA SER A 53 -7.39 5.98 -28.29
C SER A 53 -7.86 5.71 -26.86
N ALA A 54 -9.15 5.43 -26.67
CA ALA A 54 -9.71 5.09 -25.37
C ALA A 54 -9.08 3.82 -24.79
N ARG A 55 -8.93 2.76 -25.60
CA ARG A 55 -8.33 1.49 -25.16
C ARG A 55 -6.86 1.64 -24.78
N LYS A 56 -6.06 2.34 -25.59
CA LYS A 56 -4.65 2.61 -25.30
C LYS A 56 -4.49 3.42 -24.01
N SER A 57 -5.30 4.46 -23.85
CA SER A 57 -5.31 5.29 -22.63
C SER A 57 -5.74 4.49 -21.40
N ARG A 58 -6.71 3.58 -21.54
CA ARG A 58 -7.14 2.67 -20.47
C ARG A 58 -5.99 1.77 -20.03
N THR A 59 -5.28 1.15 -20.98
CA THR A 59 -4.09 0.34 -20.67
C THR A 59 -3.02 1.16 -19.96
N PHE A 60 -2.77 2.40 -20.39
CA PHE A 60 -1.82 3.29 -19.71
C PHE A 60 -2.25 3.59 -18.27
N ALA A 61 -3.53 3.95 -18.05
CA ALA A 61 -4.07 4.23 -16.73
C ALA A 61 -3.96 3.03 -15.78
N VAL A 62 -4.26 1.82 -16.27
CA VAL A 62 -4.10 0.58 -15.51
C VAL A 62 -2.64 0.38 -15.12
N LYS A 63 -1.69 0.52 -16.06
CA LYS A 63 -0.25 0.39 -15.76
C LYS A 63 0.22 1.43 -14.74
N ALA A 64 -0.22 2.68 -14.87
CA ALA A 64 0.12 3.76 -13.94
C ALA A 64 -0.38 3.47 -12.52
N ALA A 65 -1.64 3.06 -12.36
CA ALA A 65 -2.20 2.67 -11.07
C ALA A 65 -1.43 1.49 -10.46
N PHE A 66 -1.03 0.53 -11.28
CA PHE A 66 -0.27 -0.64 -10.84
C PHE A 66 1.12 -0.29 -10.31
N VAL A 67 1.84 0.61 -11.01
CA VAL A 67 3.14 1.14 -10.56
C VAL A 67 2.96 1.89 -9.24
N PHE A 68 1.93 2.73 -9.14
CA PHE A 68 1.65 3.49 -7.92
C PHE A 68 1.37 2.58 -6.72
N VAL A 69 0.49 1.58 -6.87
CA VAL A 69 0.14 0.66 -5.78
C VAL A 69 1.35 -0.17 -5.32
N GLU A 70 2.21 -0.58 -6.25
CA GLU A 70 3.44 -1.29 -5.89
C GLU A 70 4.41 -0.40 -5.10
N GLU A 71 4.57 0.87 -5.48
CA GLU A 71 5.41 1.80 -4.72
C GLU A 71 4.84 2.03 -3.32
N GLU A 72 3.53 2.24 -3.18
CA GLU A 72 2.87 2.35 -1.87
C GLU A 72 3.05 1.09 -1.03
N MET A 73 3.02 -0.10 -1.64
CA MET A 73 3.32 -1.35 -0.94
C MET A 73 4.77 -1.37 -0.43
N LEU A 74 5.74 -0.90 -1.21
CA LEU A 74 7.13 -0.80 -0.77
C LEU A 74 7.31 0.22 0.35
N GLN A 75 6.58 1.34 0.32
CA GLN A 75 6.58 2.32 1.42
C GLN A 75 5.99 1.71 2.70
N TYR A 76 4.90 0.94 2.59
CA TYR A 76 4.37 0.17 3.70
C TYR A 76 5.39 -0.81 4.27
N LEU A 77 6.09 -1.58 3.43
CA LEU A 77 7.15 -2.49 3.91
C LEU A 77 8.31 -1.75 4.58
N LYS A 78 8.69 -0.55 4.11
CA LYS A 78 9.69 0.29 4.80
C LYS A 78 9.21 0.74 6.18
N TYR A 79 7.92 1.06 6.33
CA TYR A 79 7.31 1.33 7.62
C TYR A 79 7.41 0.11 8.54
N VAL A 80 7.02 -1.07 8.05
CA VAL A 80 7.10 -2.34 8.81
C VAL A 80 8.53 -2.61 9.28
N ALA A 81 9.53 -2.48 8.39
CA ALA A 81 10.93 -2.73 8.70
C ALA A 81 11.50 -1.83 9.81
N LYS A 82 10.98 -0.60 9.94
CA LYS A 82 11.43 0.36 10.95
C LYS A 82 10.65 0.25 12.26
N HIS A 83 9.50 -0.43 12.26
CA HIS A 83 8.63 -0.49 13.43
C HIS A 83 9.33 -1.17 14.63
N PRO A 84 9.19 -0.65 15.86
CA PRO A 84 9.89 -1.20 17.02
C PRO A 84 9.43 -2.62 17.41
N SER A 85 8.17 -2.97 17.15
CA SER A 85 7.62 -4.29 17.52
C SER A 85 8.11 -5.45 16.66
N VAL A 86 8.75 -5.20 15.51
CA VAL A 86 9.15 -6.30 14.61
C VAL A 86 10.52 -6.86 14.99
N SER A 87 10.65 -8.18 14.87
CA SER A 87 11.89 -8.89 15.17
C SER A 87 13.00 -8.56 14.18
N THR A 88 14.26 -8.78 14.60
CA THR A 88 15.43 -8.62 13.71
C THR A 88 15.32 -9.48 12.44
N ALA A 89 14.68 -10.65 12.52
CA ALA A 89 14.43 -11.49 11.35
C ALA A 89 13.53 -10.80 10.33
N VAL A 90 12.45 -10.14 10.78
CA VAL A 90 11.55 -9.37 9.90
C VAL A 90 12.29 -8.18 9.30
N LYS A 91 13.10 -7.46 10.08
CA LYS A 91 13.91 -6.34 9.57
C LYS A 91 14.90 -6.79 8.50
N SER A 92 15.54 -7.94 8.71
CA SER A 92 16.46 -8.56 7.76
C SER A 92 15.74 -8.98 6.47
N ALA A 93 14.58 -9.63 6.58
CA ALA A 93 13.76 -10.02 5.42
C ALA A 93 13.40 -8.80 4.55
N LEU A 94 13.12 -7.66 5.18
CA LEU A 94 12.76 -6.40 4.52
C LEU A 94 13.96 -5.50 4.17
N GLY A 95 15.20 -6.00 4.34
CA GLY A 95 16.43 -5.27 4.12
C GLY A 95 16.59 -4.74 2.69
N SER A 96 17.42 -3.70 2.54
CA SER A 96 17.68 -3.03 1.26
C SER A 96 18.27 -3.93 0.19
N ASP A 97 19.03 -4.94 0.61
CA ASP A 97 19.79 -5.83 -0.27
C ASP A 97 18.89 -6.83 -1.03
N ASN A 98 17.69 -7.08 -0.49
CA ASN A 98 16.68 -7.90 -1.15
C ASN A 98 15.91 -7.06 -2.18
N SER A 99 15.63 -7.66 -3.34
CA SER A 99 14.67 -7.12 -4.30
C SER A 99 13.26 -7.07 -3.71
N ALA A 100 12.37 -6.28 -4.30
CA ALA A 100 10.99 -6.14 -3.87
C ALA A 100 10.27 -7.50 -3.72
N ALA A 101 10.44 -8.42 -4.69
CA ALA A 101 9.84 -9.74 -4.65
C ALA A 101 10.47 -10.63 -3.56
N GLU A 102 11.80 -10.58 -3.38
CA GLU A 102 12.48 -11.32 -2.32
C GLU A 102 12.05 -10.84 -0.92
N ARG A 103 11.82 -9.54 -0.73
CA ARG A 103 11.28 -9.03 0.54
C ARG A 103 9.92 -9.63 0.88
N ILE A 104 9.04 -9.77 -0.11
CA ILE A 104 7.72 -10.39 0.06
C ILE A 104 7.87 -11.89 0.38
N GLU A 105 8.73 -12.59 -0.34
CA GLU A 105 8.97 -14.02 -0.14
C GLU A 105 9.57 -14.31 1.24
N GLU A 106 10.63 -13.61 1.64
CA GLU A 106 11.26 -13.78 2.95
C GLU A 106 10.32 -13.36 4.09
N LEU A 107 9.56 -12.28 3.92
CA LEU A 107 8.56 -11.89 4.91
C LEU A 107 7.48 -12.96 5.06
N SER A 108 7.02 -13.56 3.96
CA SER A 108 5.95 -14.58 3.98
C SER A 108 6.36 -15.87 4.68
N LYS A 109 7.66 -16.16 4.81
CA LYS A 109 8.17 -17.26 5.63
C LYS A 109 8.02 -16.99 7.14
N LEU A 110 8.06 -15.72 7.54
CA LEU A 110 7.95 -15.28 8.92
C LEU A 110 6.52 -14.93 9.32
N VAL A 111 5.73 -14.44 8.35
CA VAL A 111 4.35 -14.01 8.51
C VAL A 111 3.49 -14.74 7.48
N PRO A 112 2.98 -15.94 7.82
CA PRO A 112 2.19 -16.73 6.89
C PRO A 112 0.90 -16.00 6.50
N ALA A 113 0.68 -15.89 5.19
CA ALA A 113 -0.57 -15.35 4.66
C ALA A 113 -1.76 -16.27 5.03
N LYS A 114 -2.94 -15.67 5.22
CA LYS A 114 -4.21 -16.41 5.43
C LYS A 114 -4.55 -17.34 4.27
N GLU A 115 -4.00 -17.06 3.08
CA GLU A 115 -4.21 -17.83 1.87
C GLU A 115 -2.87 -18.07 1.16
N PRO A 116 -2.58 -19.30 0.72
CA PRO A 116 -1.27 -19.67 0.18
C PRO A 116 -0.95 -18.94 -1.14
N TYR A 117 -1.98 -18.50 -1.87
CA TYR A 117 -1.83 -17.81 -3.14
C TYR A 117 -1.66 -16.28 -3.01
N TRP A 118 -1.70 -15.70 -1.82
CA TRP A 118 -1.51 -14.25 -1.67
C TRP A 118 -0.08 -13.81 -2.00
N GLU A 119 0.93 -14.46 -1.42
CA GLU A 119 2.34 -14.18 -1.71
C GLU A 119 2.64 -14.29 -3.22
N PRO A 120 2.26 -15.37 -3.93
CA PRO A 120 2.51 -15.48 -5.36
C PRO A 120 1.84 -14.38 -6.20
N LEU A 121 0.63 -13.95 -5.83
CA LEU A 121 -0.06 -12.86 -6.53
C LEU A 121 0.58 -11.50 -6.27
N VAL A 122 1.06 -11.23 -5.04
CA VAL A 122 1.79 -9.99 -4.76
C VAL A 122 3.14 -9.98 -5.49
N CYS A 123 3.85 -11.10 -5.53
CA CYS A 123 5.07 -11.24 -6.34
C CYS A 123 4.78 -11.07 -7.83
N LEU A 124 3.65 -11.59 -8.33
CA LEU A 124 3.22 -11.37 -9.73
C LEU A 124 3.03 -9.88 -10.01
N MET A 125 2.41 -9.13 -9.09
CA MET A 125 2.27 -7.67 -9.18
C MET A 125 3.65 -7.01 -9.29
N ILE A 126 4.58 -7.32 -8.40
CA ILE A 126 5.93 -6.71 -8.45
C ILE A 126 6.65 -7.01 -9.77
N HIS A 127 6.60 -8.25 -10.25
CA HIS A 127 7.22 -8.61 -11.52
C HIS A 127 6.56 -7.94 -12.72
N TRP A 128 5.24 -7.78 -12.71
CA TRP A 128 4.52 -7.11 -13.80
C TRP A 128 4.87 -5.62 -13.86
N ARG A 129 4.93 -4.96 -12.70
CA ARG A 129 5.42 -3.59 -12.58
C ARG A 129 6.82 -3.43 -13.16
N ASN A 130 7.74 -4.35 -12.86
CA ASN A 130 9.09 -4.31 -13.42
C ASN A 130 9.09 -4.42 -14.95
N ARG A 131 8.17 -5.17 -15.56
CA ARG A 131 8.00 -5.24 -17.02
C ARG A 131 7.33 -4.00 -17.63
N PHE A 132 6.57 -3.23 -16.84
CA PHE A 132 6.04 -1.94 -17.30
C PHE A 132 7.12 -0.86 -17.36
N VAL A 133 7.97 -0.82 -16.32
CA VAL A 133 8.99 0.23 -16.17
C VAL A 133 10.28 -0.07 -16.93
N HIS A 134 10.70 -1.34 -16.97
CA HIS A 134 11.95 -1.75 -17.62
C HIS A 134 11.66 -2.67 -18.81
N LEU A 135 11.78 -2.14 -20.02
CA LEU A 135 11.48 -2.86 -21.27
C LEU A 135 12.33 -4.13 -21.47
N SER A 136 13.53 -4.20 -20.89
CA SER A 136 14.42 -5.36 -20.94
C SER A 136 14.19 -6.37 -19.80
N SER A 137 13.23 -6.10 -18.90
CA SER A 137 12.97 -6.95 -17.74
C SER A 137 12.53 -8.34 -18.14
N LYS A 138 13.24 -9.34 -17.63
CA LYS A 138 12.87 -10.76 -17.70
C LYS A 138 12.24 -11.23 -16.39
N ALA A 139 11.73 -10.32 -15.57
CA ALA A 139 11.12 -10.64 -14.27
C ALA A 139 10.04 -11.70 -14.43
N GLU A 140 10.05 -12.74 -13.63
CA GLU A 140 9.18 -13.90 -13.76
C GLU A 140 8.95 -14.55 -12.40
N LEU A 141 7.75 -15.11 -12.21
CA LEU A 141 7.46 -15.93 -11.04
C LEU A 141 8.34 -17.17 -10.98
N LYS A 142 8.77 -17.53 -9.77
CA LYS A 142 9.44 -18.79 -9.49
C LYS A 142 8.51 -19.98 -9.77
N HIS A 143 9.10 -21.14 -10.05
CA HIS A 143 8.34 -22.36 -10.36
C HIS A 143 7.33 -22.73 -9.26
N HIS A 144 7.73 -22.62 -7.99
CA HIS A 144 6.85 -22.94 -6.87
C HIS A 144 5.65 -21.97 -6.77
N GLN A 145 5.84 -20.68 -7.05
CA GLN A 145 4.76 -19.68 -7.07
C GLN A 145 3.73 -20.02 -8.13
N LYS A 146 4.18 -20.35 -9.36
CA LYS A 146 3.29 -20.78 -10.45
C LYS A 146 2.52 -22.05 -10.08
N LYS A 147 3.17 -23.01 -9.41
CA LYS A 147 2.53 -24.24 -8.93
C LYS A 147 1.42 -23.94 -7.93
N ILE A 148 1.68 -23.10 -6.92
CA ILE A 148 0.66 -22.70 -5.92
C ILE A 148 -0.53 -22.03 -6.60
N LEU A 149 -0.29 -21.11 -7.54
CA LEU A 149 -1.34 -20.44 -8.30
C LEU A 149 -2.21 -21.43 -9.09
N GLY A 150 -1.60 -22.41 -9.75
CA GLY A 150 -2.31 -23.46 -10.47
C GLY A 150 -3.15 -24.36 -9.55
N GLU A 151 -2.58 -24.77 -8.41
CA GLU A 151 -3.29 -25.59 -7.40
C GLU A 151 -4.46 -24.84 -6.75
N CYS A 152 -4.35 -23.51 -6.60
CA CYS A 152 -5.36 -22.67 -5.98
C CYS A 152 -6.37 -22.06 -6.97
N LYS A 153 -6.32 -22.40 -8.26
CA LYS A 153 -7.08 -21.68 -9.31
C LYS A 153 -8.58 -21.54 -9.04
N GLU A 154 -9.25 -22.60 -8.60
CA GLU A 154 -10.69 -22.57 -8.31
C GLU A 154 -11.01 -21.71 -7.09
N LYS A 155 -10.13 -21.74 -6.07
CA LYS A 155 -10.28 -20.90 -4.88
C LYS A 155 -10.07 -19.43 -5.22
N ILE A 156 -9.08 -19.13 -6.07
CA ILE A 156 -8.81 -17.78 -6.57
C ILE A 156 -10.04 -17.28 -7.33
N ARG A 157 -10.56 -18.07 -8.28
CA ARG A 157 -11.74 -17.74 -9.08
C ARG A 157 -12.94 -17.42 -8.20
N LYS A 158 -13.23 -18.26 -7.21
CA LYS A 158 -14.34 -18.05 -6.26
C LYS A 158 -14.20 -16.76 -5.44
N ASN A 159 -12.99 -16.44 -5.02
CA ASN A 159 -12.75 -15.37 -4.04
C ASN A 159 -12.43 -14.00 -4.66
N HIS A 160 -12.14 -13.95 -5.97
CA HIS A 160 -11.65 -12.74 -6.66
C HIS A 160 -12.28 -12.55 -8.04
N ALA A 161 -13.51 -12.03 -8.06
CA ALA A 161 -14.21 -11.58 -9.27
C ALA A 161 -14.21 -12.59 -10.44
N ALA A 162 -14.23 -13.90 -10.15
CA ALA A 162 -14.14 -14.96 -11.14
C ALA A 162 -12.93 -14.82 -12.09
N ILE A 163 -11.78 -14.35 -11.59
CA ILE A 163 -10.54 -14.27 -12.37
C ILE A 163 -10.09 -15.68 -12.77
N ASP A 164 -9.58 -15.80 -14.00
CA ASP A 164 -8.92 -17.00 -14.49
C ASP A 164 -7.40 -16.80 -14.37
N ILE A 165 -6.77 -17.62 -13.51
CA ILE A 165 -5.34 -17.48 -13.24
C ILE A 165 -4.48 -17.91 -14.43
N GLU A 166 -4.95 -18.84 -15.25
CA GLU A 166 -4.23 -19.29 -16.44
C GLU A 166 -4.21 -18.16 -17.48
N GLU A 167 -5.35 -17.50 -17.68
CA GLU A 167 -5.46 -16.30 -18.52
C GLU A 167 -4.62 -15.14 -17.97
N THR A 168 -4.65 -14.90 -16.66
CA THR A 168 -3.85 -13.85 -15.99
C THR A 168 -2.35 -14.06 -16.23
N LEU A 169 -1.88 -15.31 -16.15
CA LEU A 169 -0.47 -15.64 -16.40
C LEU A 169 -0.09 -15.47 -17.88
N GLU A 170 -1.02 -15.66 -18.82
CA GLU A 170 -0.80 -15.40 -20.24
C GLU A 170 -0.75 -13.88 -20.54
N HIS A 171 -1.65 -13.10 -19.93
CA HIS A 171 -1.59 -11.64 -19.94
C HIS A 171 -0.25 -11.11 -19.40
N PHE A 172 0.29 -11.74 -18.35
CA PHE A 172 1.60 -11.39 -17.81
C PHE A 172 2.74 -11.68 -18.81
N LYS A 173 2.72 -12.84 -19.49
CA LYS A 173 3.71 -13.18 -20.53
C LYS A 173 3.71 -12.18 -21.68
N THR A 174 2.53 -11.77 -22.12
CA THR A 174 2.32 -10.82 -23.22
C THR A 174 2.39 -9.35 -22.79
N ASN A 175 2.63 -9.08 -21.49
CA ASN A 175 2.66 -7.75 -20.88
C ASN A 175 1.38 -6.92 -21.13
N ASN A 176 0.24 -7.60 -21.23
CA ASN A 176 -1.08 -7.04 -21.54
C ASN A 176 -2.01 -7.13 -20.34
N VAL A 177 -1.82 -6.25 -19.36
CA VAL A 177 -2.64 -6.22 -18.15
C VAL A 177 -4.06 -5.73 -18.45
N THR A 178 -5.06 -6.45 -17.95
CA THR A 178 -6.45 -6.01 -17.99
C THR A 178 -6.86 -5.30 -16.70
N LEU A 179 -8.00 -4.61 -16.72
CA LEU A 179 -8.57 -4.00 -15.52
C LEU A 179 -8.88 -5.06 -14.45
N LYS A 180 -9.35 -6.25 -14.86
CA LYS A 180 -9.69 -7.36 -13.97
C LYS A 180 -8.45 -7.93 -13.28
N ASP A 181 -7.35 -8.07 -14.01
CA ASP A 181 -6.05 -8.48 -13.45
C ASP A 181 -5.60 -7.46 -12.40
N ALA A 182 -5.57 -6.19 -12.77
CA ALA A 182 -5.12 -5.11 -11.90
C ALA A 182 -5.97 -4.99 -10.64
N SER A 183 -7.30 -4.94 -10.75
CA SER A 183 -8.18 -4.83 -9.59
C SER A 183 -8.03 -6.01 -8.64
N THR A 184 -7.80 -7.21 -9.18
CA THR A 184 -7.61 -8.42 -8.37
C THR A 184 -6.29 -8.38 -7.62
N LEU A 185 -5.19 -8.08 -8.31
CA LEU A 185 -3.86 -8.00 -7.71
C LEU A 185 -3.77 -6.90 -6.66
N ILE A 186 -4.37 -5.73 -6.91
CA ILE A 186 -4.48 -4.63 -5.94
C ILE A 186 -5.29 -5.07 -4.71
N SER A 187 -6.43 -5.72 -4.90
CA SER A 187 -7.25 -6.24 -3.80
C SER A 187 -6.48 -7.27 -2.96
N VAL A 188 -5.70 -8.15 -3.60
CA VAL A 188 -4.88 -9.13 -2.88
C VAL A 188 -3.73 -8.44 -2.13
N ALA A 189 -3.07 -7.43 -2.72
CA ALA A 189 -2.05 -6.64 -2.03
C ALA A 189 -2.60 -5.95 -0.78
N ILE A 190 -3.82 -5.39 -0.85
CA ILE A 190 -4.52 -4.84 0.32
C ILE A 190 -4.73 -5.90 1.41
N ARG A 191 -5.24 -7.08 1.04
CA ARG A 191 -5.48 -8.17 2.00
C ARG A 191 -4.18 -8.68 2.62
N PHE A 192 -3.11 -8.74 1.83
CA PHE A 192 -1.79 -9.14 2.27
C PHE A 192 -1.19 -8.13 3.24
N ALA A 193 -1.22 -6.83 2.94
CA ALA A 193 -0.79 -5.77 3.85
C ALA A 193 -1.56 -5.80 5.18
N ARG A 194 -2.89 -5.98 5.15
CA ARG A 194 -3.71 -6.16 6.35
C ARG A 194 -3.29 -7.37 7.19
N ASN A 195 -2.95 -8.48 6.55
CA ASN A 195 -2.46 -9.67 7.25
C ASN A 195 -1.09 -9.45 7.90
N ILE A 196 -0.18 -8.72 7.25
CA ILE A 196 1.10 -8.33 7.86
C ILE A 196 0.84 -7.49 9.11
N ASP A 197 0.00 -6.46 8.98
CA ASP A 197 -0.32 -5.53 10.06
C ASP A 197 -0.89 -6.22 11.30
N GLU A 198 -1.82 -7.14 11.07
CA GLU A 198 -2.49 -7.94 12.09
C GLU A 198 -1.52 -8.90 12.79
N ASN A 199 -0.69 -9.63 12.04
CA ASN A 199 0.22 -10.62 12.62
C ASN A 199 1.41 -10.01 13.35
N LEU A 200 1.85 -8.80 12.95
CA LEU A 200 2.98 -8.11 13.56
C LEU A 200 2.55 -7.09 14.64
N TYR A 201 1.25 -6.96 14.89
CA TYR A 201 0.67 -6.07 15.91
C TYR A 201 1.21 -4.64 15.81
N LEU A 202 1.17 -4.06 14.60
CA LEU A 202 1.82 -2.77 14.29
C LEU A 202 1.03 -1.53 14.77
N ALA A 203 -0.06 -1.72 15.50
CA ALA A 203 -0.87 -0.65 16.06
C ALA A 203 -0.18 0.03 17.26
N ALA A 204 -0.58 1.28 17.53
CA ALA A 204 -0.06 2.11 18.61
C ALA A 204 -0.55 1.63 19.98
N SER A 205 0.07 0.57 20.47
CA SER A 205 -0.40 -0.19 21.64
C SER A 205 0.52 -0.03 22.86
N ASN A 206 1.71 0.54 22.68
CA ASN A 206 2.69 0.75 23.74
C ASN A 206 3.51 2.03 23.48
N ARG A 207 4.28 2.45 24.50
CA ARG A 207 5.10 3.67 24.47
C ARG A 207 6.07 3.73 23.28
N GLU A 208 6.72 2.63 22.94
CA GLU A 208 7.69 2.59 21.83
C GLU A 208 7.00 2.74 20.48
N SER A 209 5.87 2.05 20.26
CA SER A 209 5.06 2.21 19.05
C SER A 209 4.48 3.62 18.91
N VAL A 210 4.03 4.24 20.00
CA VAL A 210 3.57 5.63 20.00
C VAL A 210 4.71 6.59 19.66
N LYS A 211 5.89 6.41 20.26
CA LYS A 211 7.09 7.18 19.95
C LYS A 211 7.41 7.09 18.46
N PHE A 212 7.45 5.87 17.93
CA PHE A 212 7.71 5.61 16.52
C PHE A 212 6.69 6.28 15.60
N HIS A 213 5.40 6.29 15.96
CA HIS A 213 4.38 6.98 15.17
C HIS A 213 4.53 8.50 15.20
N ILE A 214 4.87 9.09 16.36
CA ILE A 214 5.14 10.53 16.45
C ILE A 214 6.32 10.91 15.54
N GLU A 215 7.38 10.10 15.50
CA GLU A 215 8.52 10.28 14.58
C GLU A 215 8.10 10.07 13.12
N TYR A 216 7.35 9.02 12.82
CA TYR A 216 6.90 8.70 11.46
C TYR A 216 6.01 9.79 10.85
N MET A 217 5.14 10.39 11.67
CA MET A 217 4.23 11.47 11.26
C MET A 217 4.87 12.87 11.28
N ASP A 218 6.14 12.98 11.66
CA ASP A 218 6.82 14.27 11.85
C ASP A 218 6.10 15.20 12.86
N LEU A 219 5.66 14.62 13.99
CA LEU A 219 4.90 15.32 15.04
C LEU A 219 5.70 15.58 16.31
N VAL A 220 7.02 15.37 16.29
CA VAL A 220 7.89 15.48 17.48
C VAL A 220 7.78 16.86 18.11
N ASP A 221 7.88 17.93 17.31
CA ASP A 221 7.82 19.30 17.81
C ASP A 221 6.44 19.66 18.39
N GLU A 222 5.36 19.23 17.74
CA GLU A 222 3.99 19.46 18.24
C GLU A 222 3.74 18.73 19.57
N TYR A 223 4.26 17.51 19.70
CA TYR A 223 4.21 16.75 20.95
C TYR A 223 5.04 17.43 22.05
N LEU A 224 6.29 17.81 21.77
CA LEU A 224 7.17 18.46 22.74
C LEU A 224 6.61 19.81 23.21
N ASN A 225 5.99 20.58 22.32
CA ASN A 225 5.29 21.83 22.67
C ASN A 225 4.11 21.59 23.63
N SER A 226 3.41 20.46 23.48
CA SER A 226 2.32 20.07 24.37
C SER A 226 2.85 19.69 25.76
N VAL A 227 3.95 18.95 25.83
CA VAL A 227 4.57 18.46 27.07
C VAL A 227 5.31 19.56 27.84
N ARG A 228 6.00 20.48 27.15
CA ARG A 228 6.80 21.57 27.76
C ARG A 228 5.97 22.74 28.27
N THR A 229 4.64 22.65 28.22
CA THR A 229 3.76 23.73 28.67
C THR A 229 3.78 23.86 30.19
N ASN A 230 3.86 25.10 30.69
CA ASN A 230 3.83 25.40 32.13
C ASN A 230 2.45 25.12 32.75
N GLY A 231 2.46 24.55 33.97
CA GLY A 231 1.27 24.22 34.76
C GLY A 231 0.73 22.83 34.45
N ASP A 232 0.65 21.97 35.47
CA ASP A 232 0.33 20.55 35.32
C ASP A 232 -1.05 20.30 34.67
N GLU A 233 -2.09 21.03 35.09
CA GLU A 233 -3.43 20.93 34.48
C GLU A 233 -3.44 21.35 33.00
N THR A 234 -2.65 22.37 32.66
CA THR A 234 -2.57 22.86 31.27
C THR A 234 -1.79 21.88 30.40
N ARG A 235 -0.71 21.29 30.93
CA ARG A 235 0.07 20.24 30.27
C ARG A 235 -0.79 19.01 29.99
N ASP A 236 -1.48 18.47 31.02
CA ASP A 236 -2.39 17.32 30.87
C ASP A 236 -3.39 17.56 29.73
N ARG A 237 -4.11 18.69 29.78
CA ARG A 237 -5.10 19.05 28.76
C ARG A 237 -4.50 19.14 27.35
N ARG A 238 -3.29 19.69 27.19
CA ARG A 238 -2.63 19.82 25.88
C ARG A 238 -2.17 18.48 25.34
N VAL A 239 -1.55 17.64 26.17
CA VAL A 239 -1.10 16.30 25.77
C VAL A 239 -2.31 15.44 25.38
N ARG A 240 -3.39 15.43 26.17
CA ARG A 240 -4.63 14.72 25.79
C ARG A 240 -5.24 15.25 24.50
N ARG A 241 -5.23 16.58 24.29
CA ARG A 241 -5.70 17.17 23.03
C ARG A 241 -4.86 16.76 21.83
N PHE A 242 -3.53 16.68 22.00
CA PHE A 242 -2.62 16.20 20.96
C PHE A 242 -3.02 14.78 20.53
N PHE A 243 -3.11 13.83 21.48
CA PHE A 243 -3.50 12.46 21.18
C PHE A 243 -4.90 12.39 20.58
N LYS A 244 -5.89 13.10 21.14
CA LYS A 244 -7.25 13.15 20.58
C LYS A 244 -7.30 13.66 19.13
N THR A 245 -6.41 14.57 18.76
CA THR A 245 -6.42 15.20 17.43
C THR A 245 -5.59 14.41 16.41
N ARG A 246 -4.39 13.98 16.81
CA ARG A 246 -3.38 13.40 15.93
C ARG A 246 -3.40 11.87 15.93
N MET A 247 -3.74 11.27 17.07
CA MET A 247 -3.69 9.83 17.28
C MET A 247 -4.90 9.34 18.10
N PRO A 248 -6.15 9.60 17.65
CA PRO A 248 -7.38 9.29 18.41
C PRO A 248 -7.60 7.80 18.67
N TYR A 249 -6.76 6.95 18.08
CA TYR A 249 -6.77 5.51 18.22
C TYR A 249 -5.89 5.01 19.37
N VAL A 250 -5.06 5.85 20.00
CA VAL A 250 -4.26 5.46 21.17
C VAL A 250 -5.18 5.30 22.38
N ASP A 251 -5.04 4.18 23.09
CA ASP A 251 -5.84 3.87 24.28
C ASP A 251 -5.70 4.95 25.37
N GLU A 252 -6.81 5.33 26.01
CA GLU A 252 -6.84 6.41 27.02
C GLU A 252 -6.01 6.07 28.28
N GLY A 253 -5.90 4.78 28.63
CA GLY A 253 -5.02 4.31 29.69
C GLY A 253 -3.55 4.54 29.33
N LEU A 254 -3.16 4.23 28.09
CA LEU A 254 -1.82 4.56 27.59
C LEU A 254 -1.60 6.07 27.55
N VAL A 255 -2.54 6.87 27.03
CA VAL A 255 -2.47 8.34 27.05
C VAL A 255 -2.25 8.87 28.47
N SER A 256 -3.00 8.36 29.45
CA SER A 256 -2.86 8.77 30.85
C SER A 256 -1.46 8.47 31.38
N SER A 257 -0.90 7.29 31.10
CA SER A 257 0.48 6.97 31.47
C SER A 257 1.52 7.88 30.79
N LEU A 258 1.25 8.35 29.57
CA LEU A 258 2.11 9.26 28.82
C LEU A 258 2.01 10.71 29.30
N VAL A 259 0.91 11.10 29.95
CA VAL A 259 0.82 12.40 30.63
C VAL A 259 1.68 12.39 31.90
N GLU A 260 1.61 11.32 32.69
CA GLU A 260 2.39 11.15 33.92
C GLU A 260 3.88 11.02 33.64
N SER A 261 4.22 10.27 32.59
CA SER A 261 5.59 10.07 32.13
C SER A 261 5.67 10.35 30.63
N PRO A 262 6.01 11.58 30.21
CA PRO A 262 6.12 11.93 28.79
C PRO A 262 7.25 11.22 28.05
N ILE A 263 7.03 10.93 26.76
CA ILE A 263 8.01 10.29 25.89
C ILE A 263 9.19 11.22 25.68
N GLU A 264 10.40 10.70 25.87
CA GLU A 264 11.63 11.41 25.58
C GLU A 264 12.04 11.24 24.12
N PHE A 265 12.23 12.37 23.46
CA PHE A 265 12.84 12.47 22.15
C PHE A 265 14.23 13.05 22.32
N ARG A 266 15.23 12.47 21.64
CA ARG A 266 16.54 13.10 21.55
C ARG A 266 16.38 14.30 20.62
N VAL A 267 16.51 15.50 21.17
CA VAL A 267 16.65 16.69 20.36
C VAL A 267 18.13 16.74 19.99
N ASP A 268 18.45 16.31 18.77
CA ASP A 268 19.76 16.58 18.21
C ASP A 268 19.84 18.09 18.01
N ASN A 269 20.52 18.77 18.93
CA ASN A 269 20.85 20.19 18.79
C ASN A 269 21.74 20.31 17.55
N THR A 270 21.13 20.71 16.44
CA THR A 270 21.83 21.14 15.23
C THR A 270 22.28 22.59 15.37
#